data_AF-A0A673MHW9-F1
#
_entry.id   AF-A0A673MHW9-F1
#
_cell.length_a   1.000
_cell.length_b   1.000
_cell.length_c   1.000
_cell.angle_alpha   90.00
_cell.angle_beta   90.00
_cell.angle_gamma   90.00
#
_symmetry.space_group_name_H-M   'P 1'
#
loop_
_entity.id
_entity.type
_entity.pdbx_description
1 polymer ?
#
loop_
_entity_poly.entity_id
_entity_poly.type
_entity_poly.pdbx_seq_one_letter_code
_entity_poly.pdbx_strand_id
1 'polypeptide(L)'
;MDEDEAQKQRLKAAVHYTVGRLCQHIAADCEKQITKQTIAAIAETAFRQCDIFAKDLEAFARHAKRHTVTVDDVKLTARRTTALYNYIQQKSEELALNNQELKEKRKRNAAKRKSKDMEAEEENELEDWTK
;
A
#
# COMPACT_ATOMS: atom_id res chain seq x y z
N MET A 1 -26.15 -17.38 6.89
CA MET A 1 -25.21 -16.86 5.87
C MET A 1 -23.85 -17.32 6.30
N ASP A 2 -23.16 -18.08 5.46
CA ASP A 2 -21.82 -18.59 5.78
C ASP A 2 -20.85 -17.42 6.03
N GLU A 3 -19.95 -17.59 7.00
CA GLU A 3 -19.04 -16.53 7.44
C GLU A 3 -18.16 -16.01 6.28
N ASP A 4 -17.71 -16.91 5.41
CA ASP A 4 -16.95 -16.61 4.20
C ASP A 4 -17.75 -15.74 3.22
N GLU A 5 -19.02 -16.04 3.02
CA GLU A 5 -19.87 -15.26 2.13
C GLU A 5 -20.15 -13.88 2.73
N ALA A 6 -20.37 -13.78 4.05
CA ALA A 6 -20.49 -12.50 4.73
C ALA A 6 -19.22 -11.65 4.60
N GLN A 7 -18.04 -12.26 4.75
CA GLN A 7 -16.75 -11.58 4.57
C GLN A 7 -16.56 -11.10 3.13
N LYS A 8 -16.86 -11.95 2.16
CA LYS A 8 -16.79 -11.61 0.73
C LYS A 8 -17.69 -10.43 0.38
N GLN A 9 -18.91 -10.39 0.93
CA GLN A 9 -19.82 -9.26 0.72
C GLN A 9 -19.29 -7.96 1.33
N ARG A 10 -18.68 -8.00 2.52
CA ARG A 10 -18.00 -6.83 3.13
C ARG A 10 -16.87 -6.30 2.24
N LEU A 11 -16.04 -7.19 1.69
CA LEU A 11 -14.96 -6.80 0.78
C LEU A 11 -15.50 -6.20 -0.52
N LYS A 12 -16.52 -6.81 -1.13
CA LYS A 12 -17.19 -6.27 -2.33
C LYS A 12 -17.76 -4.88 -2.09
N ALA A 13 -18.40 -4.66 -0.94
CA ALA A 13 -18.94 -3.35 -0.57
C ALA A 13 -17.83 -2.29 -0.44
N ALA A 14 -16.70 -2.63 0.19
CA ALA A 14 -15.55 -1.74 0.31
C ALA A 14 -14.93 -1.37 -1.07
N VAL A 15 -14.82 -2.36 -1.97
CA VAL A 15 -14.37 -2.13 -3.34
C VAL A 15 -15.35 -1.24 -4.10
N HIS A 16 -16.66 -1.53 -4.00
CA HIS A 16 -17.70 -0.72 -4.65
C HIS A 16 -17.66 0.74 -4.19
N TYR A 17 -17.51 0.98 -2.88
CA TYR A 17 -17.38 2.34 -2.34
C TYR A 17 -16.19 3.07 -2.98
N THR A 18 -15.00 2.47 -2.97
CA THR A 18 -13.79 3.07 -3.52
C THR A 18 -13.91 3.32 -5.03
N VAL A 19 -14.45 2.36 -5.78
CA VAL A 19 -14.71 2.51 -7.22
C VAL A 19 -15.70 3.63 -7.48
N GLY A 20 -16.78 3.74 -6.69
CA GLY A 20 -17.73 4.84 -6.77
C GLY A 20 -17.05 6.21 -6.59
N ARG A 21 -16.14 6.33 -5.62
CA ARG A 21 -15.35 7.57 -5.42
C ARG A 21 -14.46 7.88 -6.61
N LEU A 22 -13.73 6.91 -7.15
CA LEU A 22 -12.88 7.10 -8.34
C LEU A 22 -13.71 7.49 -9.57
N CYS A 23 -14.85 6.82 -9.79
CA CYS A 23 -15.77 7.16 -10.86
C CYS A 23 -16.33 8.58 -10.72
N GLN A 24 -16.64 9.04 -9.51
CA GLN A 24 -17.08 10.42 -9.27
C GLN A 24 -16.01 11.46 -9.65
N HIS A 25 -14.75 11.20 -9.29
CA HIS A 25 -13.63 12.07 -9.69
C HIS A 25 -13.48 12.13 -11.21
N ILE A 26 -13.46 10.97 -11.88
CA ILE A 26 -13.34 10.89 -13.35
C ILE A 26 -14.55 11.55 -14.04
N ALA A 27 -15.76 11.33 -13.51
CA ALA A 27 -17.00 11.95 -14.00
C ALA A 27 -16.92 13.47 -13.96
N ALA A 28 -16.41 14.04 -12.88
CA ALA A 28 -16.18 15.47 -12.74
C ALA A 28 -15.13 15.99 -13.73
N ASP A 29 -13.98 15.32 -13.83
CA ASP A 29 -12.89 15.72 -14.75
C ASP A 29 -13.31 15.66 -16.23
N CYS A 30 -14.22 14.75 -16.57
CA CYS A 30 -14.72 14.55 -17.93
C CYS A 30 -16.05 15.27 -18.23
N GLU A 31 -16.62 15.99 -17.25
CA GLU A 31 -17.97 16.60 -17.31
C GLU A 31 -19.07 15.62 -17.77
N LYS A 32 -18.98 14.36 -17.31
CA LYS A 32 -19.89 13.28 -17.68
C LYS A 32 -20.51 12.63 -16.47
N GLN A 33 -21.66 11.98 -16.65
CA GLN A 33 -22.29 11.18 -15.61
C GLN A 33 -22.00 9.70 -15.83
N ILE A 34 -21.71 8.97 -14.74
CA ILE A 34 -21.55 7.52 -14.76
C ILE A 34 -22.72 6.90 -13.99
N THR A 35 -23.43 5.97 -14.62
CA THR A 35 -24.61 5.34 -14.00
C THR A 35 -24.22 4.44 -12.82
N LYS A 36 -25.15 4.23 -11.89
CA LYS A 36 -24.95 3.33 -10.74
C LYS A 36 -24.64 1.90 -11.19
N GLN A 37 -25.29 1.44 -12.26
CA GLN A 37 -25.09 0.12 -12.86
C GLN A 37 -23.69 -0.01 -13.45
N THR A 38 -23.19 1.03 -14.13
CA THR A 38 -21.80 1.06 -14.64
C THR A 38 -20.79 1.00 -13.50
N ILE A 39 -21.00 1.78 -12.42
CA ILE A 39 -20.14 1.73 -11.23
C ILE A 39 -20.14 0.33 -10.62
N ALA A 40 -21.32 -0.30 -10.48
CA ALA A 40 -21.44 -1.66 -9.98
C ALA A 40 -20.68 -2.68 -10.85
N ALA A 41 -20.81 -2.58 -12.18
CA ALA A 41 -20.12 -3.45 -13.12
C ALA A 41 -18.60 -3.28 -13.06
N ILE A 42 -18.09 -2.05 -12.92
CA ILE A 42 -16.66 -1.78 -12.72
C ILE A 42 -16.19 -2.39 -11.41
N ALA A 43 -16.95 -2.21 -10.32
CA ALA A 43 -16.61 -2.78 -9.02
C ALA A 43 -16.55 -4.32 -9.04
N GLU A 44 -17.51 -4.98 -9.68
CA GLU A 44 -17.49 -6.44 -9.86
C GLU A 44 -16.32 -6.90 -10.72
N THR A 45 -15.99 -6.13 -11.76
CA THR A 45 -14.85 -6.43 -12.64
C THR A 45 -13.53 -6.29 -11.88
N ALA A 46 -13.34 -5.21 -11.13
CA ALA A 46 -12.17 -5.00 -10.28
C ALA A 46 -12.03 -6.10 -9.22
N PHE A 47 -13.13 -6.48 -8.56
CA PHE A 47 -13.11 -7.56 -7.57
C PHE A 47 -12.71 -8.91 -8.18
N ARG A 48 -13.21 -9.25 -9.38
CA ARG A 48 -12.79 -10.46 -10.11
C ARG A 48 -11.33 -10.38 -10.56
N GLN A 49 -10.87 -9.20 -10.96
CA GLN A 49 -9.49 -8.99 -11.38
C GLN A 49 -8.49 -9.23 -10.24
N CYS A 50 -8.87 -8.97 -8.98
CA CYS A 50 -8.04 -9.28 -7.83
C CYS A 50 -7.68 -10.77 -7.71
N ASP A 51 -8.58 -11.69 -8.07
CA ASP A 51 -8.30 -13.14 -8.06
C ASP A 51 -7.24 -13.51 -9.10
N ILE A 52 -7.31 -12.90 -10.29
CA ILE A 52 -6.30 -13.06 -11.35
C ILE A 52 -4.94 -12.53 -10.87
N PHE A 53 -4.91 -11.30 -10.33
CA PHE A 53 -3.68 -10.72 -9.81
C PHE A 53 -3.08 -11.53 -8.66
N ALA A 54 -3.89 -12.03 -7.73
CA ALA A 54 -3.39 -12.84 -6.61
C ALA A 54 -2.68 -14.11 -7.11
N LYS A 55 -3.29 -14.84 -8.06
CA LYS A 55 -2.72 -16.06 -8.65
C LYS A 55 -1.44 -15.78 -9.45
N ASP A 56 -1.44 -14.70 -10.24
CA ASP A 56 -0.26 -14.30 -11.00
C ASP A 56 0.89 -13.91 -10.07
N LEU A 57 0.64 -13.09 -9.05
CA LEU A 57 1.65 -12.66 -8.07
C LEU A 57 2.24 -13.85 -7.31
N GLU A 58 1.41 -14.79 -6.88
CA GLU A 58 1.88 -16.02 -6.24
C GLU A 58 2.76 -16.85 -7.20
N ALA A 59 2.32 -17.00 -8.46
CA ALA A 59 3.07 -17.74 -9.45
C ALA A 59 4.44 -17.10 -9.76
N PHE A 60 4.52 -15.77 -9.84
CA PHE A 60 5.78 -15.06 -10.07
C PHE A 60 6.75 -15.19 -8.89
N ALA A 61 6.25 -15.04 -7.66
CA ALA A 61 7.06 -15.25 -6.47
C ALA A 61 7.60 -16.69 -6.41
N ARG A 62 6.72 -17.68 -6.65
CA ARG A 62 7.08 -19.10 -6.68
C ARG A 62 8.08 -19.43 -7.78
N HIS A 63 7.95 -18.84 -8.96
CA HIS A 63 8.90 -19.01 -10.06
C HIS A 63 10.33 -18.57 -9.67
N ALA A 64 10.44 -17.52 -8.85
CA ALA A 64 11.70 -17.06 -8.28
C ALA A 64 12.08 -17.77 -6.96
N LYS A 65 11.45 -18.90 -6.62
CA LYS A 65 11.67 -19.67 -5.38
C LYS A 65 11.43 -18.88 -4.10
N ARG A 66 10.51 -17.91 -4.13
CA ARG A 66 10.10 -17.09 -2.98
C ARG A 66 8.67 -17.43 -2.54
N HIS A 67 8.38 -17.19 -1.27
CA HIS A 67 7.02 -17.25 -0.70
C HIS A 67 6.45 -15.86 -0.37
N THR A 68 7.24 -14.81 -0.58
CA THR A 68 6.84 -13.42 -0.36
C THR A 68 6.87 -12.68 -1.68
N VAL A 69 5.74 -12.06 -2.01
CA VAL A 69 5.57 -11.21 -3.19
C VAL A 69 6.43 -9.94 -3.04
N THR A 70 7.16 -9.59 -4.09
CA THR A 70 7.99 -8.38 -4.16
C THR A 70 7.49 -7.41 -5.23
N VAL A 71 8.10 -6.23 -5.28
CA VAL A 71 7.79 -5.20 -6.28
C VAL A 71 8.01 -5.72 -7.71
N ASP A 72 9.00 -6.59 -7.93
CA ASP A 72 9.29 -7.15 -9.25
C ASP A 72 8.14 -8.03 -9.77
N ASP A 73 7.47 -8.77 -8.88
CA ASP A 73 6.28 -9.57 -9.24
C ASP A 73 5.12 -8.65 -9.68
N VAL A 74 4.94 -7.50 -9.01
CA VAL A 74 3.92 -6.50 -9.35
C VAL A 74 4.25 -5.83 -10.68
N LYS A 75 5.51 -5.45 -10.92
CA LYS A 75 5.96 -4.92 -12.22
C LYS A 75 5.72 -5.92 -13.34
N LEU A 76 5.98 -7.21 -13.09
CA LEU A 76 5.75 -8.28 -14.06
C LEU A 76 4.26 -8.45 -14.39
N THR A 77 3.36 -8.14 -13.47
CA THR A 77 1.90 -8.11 -13.72
C THR A 77 1.53 -7.02 -14.74
N ALA A 78 2.21 -5.87 -14.72
CA ALA A 78 1.98 -4.75 -15.63
C ALA A 78 2.67 -4.89 -17.02
N ARG A 79 3.46 -5.94 -17.24
CA ARG A 79 4.39 -6.08 -18.39
C ARG A 79 3.75 -5.98 -19.78
N ARG A 80 2.46 -6.29 -19.90
CA ARG A 80 1.77 -6.34 -21.20
C ARG A 80 1.50 -4.97 -21.80
N THR A 81 1.55 -3.92 -20.99
CA THR A 81 1.27 -2.55 -21.41
C THR A 81 2.41 -1.65 -20.97
N THR A 82 3.22 -1.19 -21.93
CA THR A 82 4.42 -0.38 -21.66
C THR A 82 4.10 0.87 -20.83
N ALA A 83 3.01 1.58 -21.15
CA ALA A 83 2.60 2.76 -20.39
C ALA A 83 2.29 2.44 -18.92
N LEU A 84 1.60 1.32 -18.67
CA LEU A 84 1.27 0.87 -17.31
C LEU A 84 2.52 0.40 -16.58
N TYR A 85 3.39 -0.37 -17.23
CA TYR A 85 4.66 -0.81 -16.66
C TYR A 85 5.51 0.39 -16.21
N ASN A 86 5.67 1.40 -17.07
CA ASN A 86 6.43 2.60 -16.75
C ASN A 86 5.81 3.37 -15.57
N TYR A 87 4.49 3.50 -15.54
CA TYR A 87 3.78 4.15 -14.44
C TYR A 87 4.00 3.41 -13.10
N ILE A 88 3.88 2.09 -13.09
CA ILE A 88 4.11 1.27 -11.90
C ILE A 88 5.58 1.30 -11.48
N GLN A 89 6.52 1.29 -12.44
CA GLN A 89 7.95 1.44 -12.18
C GLN A 89 8.24 2.76 -11.46
N GLN A 90 7.72 3.88 -11.96
CA GLN A 90 7.87 5.19 -11.33
C GLN A 90 7.28 5.18 -9.90
N LYS A 91 6.05 4.66 -9.73
CA LYS A 91 5.42 4.58 -8.40
C LYS A 91 6.23 3.74 -7.42
N SER A 92 6.91 2.69 -7.89
CA SER A 92 7.77 1.88 -7.03
C SER A 92 9.02 2.62 -6.57
N GLU A 93 9.59 3.48 -7.42
CA GLU A 93 10.74 4.32 -7.07
C GLU A 93 10.36 5.41 -6.06
N GLU A 94 9.21 6.06 -6.27
CA GLU A 94 8.64 7.02 -5.31
C GLU A 94 8.44 6.39 -3.92
N LEU A 95 7.90 5.17 -3.87
CA LEU A 95 7.74 4.43 -2.62
C LEU A 95 9.07 4.05 -1.96
N ALA A 96 10.08 3.68 -2.75
CA ALA A 96 11.42 3.36 -2.24
C ALA A 96 12.06 4.59 -1.56
N LEU A 97 11.98 5.76 -2.20
CA LEU A 97 12.47 7.02 -1.65
C LEU A 97 11.75 7.41 -0.35
N ASN A 98 10.41 7.36 -0.35
CA ASN A 98 9.62 7.64 0.86
C ASN A 98 9.99 6.71 2.03
N ASN A 99 10.20 5.41 1.74
CA ASN A 99 10.59 4.45 2.76
C ASN A 99 12.00 4.72 3.31
N GLN A 100 12.93 5.19 2.48
CA GLN A 100 14.25 5.61 2.94
C GLN A 100 14.15 6.83 3.85
N GLU A 101 13.39 7.85 3.45
CA GLU A 101 13.19 9.07 4.24
C GLU A 101 12.57 8.75 5.61
N LEU A 102 11.57 7.86 5.66
CA LEU A 102 10.96 7.40 6.90
C LEU A 102 11.96 6.64 7.79
N LYS A 103 12.83 5.82 7.22
CA LYS A 103 13.89 5.12 7.96
C LYS A 103 14.89 6.11 8.55
N GLU A 104 15.31 7.11 7.79
CA GLU A 104 16.22 8.16 8.27
C GLU A 104 15.59 9.00 9.39
N LYS A 105 14.32 9.40 9.24
CA LYS A 105 13.55 10.08 10.30
C LYS A 105 13.47 9.24 11.58
N ARG A 106 13.20 7.94 11.46
CA ARG A 106 13.18 7.01 12.60
C ARG A 106 14.55 6.91 13.29
N LYS A 107 15.64 6.79 12.52
CA LYS A 107 17.01 6.76 13.06
C LYS A 107 17.36 8.06 13.80
N ARG A 108 17.05 9.22 13.23
CA ARG A 108 17.27 10.53 13.88
C ARG A 108 16.49 10.64 15.19
N ASN A 109 15.22 10.21 15.20
CA ASN A 109 14.40 10.24 16.41
C ASN A 109 14.91 9.28 17.49
N ALA A 110 15.40 8.10 17.11
CA ALA A 110 16.01 7.15 18.04
C ALA A 110 17.32 7.70 18.65
N ALA A 111 18.17 8.34 17.82
CA ALA A 111 19.40 8.96 18.30
C ALA A 111 19.13 10.12 19.28
N LYS A 112 18.13 10.97 19.00
CA LYS A 112 17.72 12.05 19.90
C LYS A 112 17.21 11.53 21.26
N ARG A 113 16.45 10.44 21.27
CA ARG A 113 15.99 9.81 22.53
C ARG A 113 17.17 9.30 23.35
N LYS A 114 18.10 8.61 22.70
CA LYS A 114 19.30 8.09 23.37
C LYS A 114 20.19 9.18 23.96
N SER A 115 20.37 10.31 23.26
CA SER A 115 21.11 11.47 23.79
C SER A 115 20.45 12.03 25.06
N LYS A 116 19.12 12.19 25.02
CA LYS A 116 18.37 12.73 26.15
C LYS A 116 18.38 11.80 27.37
N ASP A 117 18.33 10.49 27.16
CA ASP A 117 18.41 9.52 28.25
C ASP A 117 19.81 9.54 28.91
N MET A 118 20.88 9.68 28.11
CA MET A 118 22.26 9.80 28.65
C MET A 118 22.47 11.12 29.42
N GLU A 119 21.94 12.24 28.92
CA GLU A 119 22.00 13.53 29.62
C GLU A 119 21.25 13.47 30.97
N ALA A 120 20.12 12.77 31.04
CA ALA A 120 19.36 12.59 32.27
C ALA A 120 20.04 11.64 33.27
N GLU A 121 20.75 10.62 32.79
CA GLU A 121 21.57 9.74 33.65
C GLU A 121 22.76 10.51 34.25
N GLU A 122 23.47 11.31 33.45
CA GLU A 122 24.57 12.15 33.93
C GLU A 122 24.10 13.21 34.94
N GLU A 123 22.96 13.88 34.70
CA GLU A 123 22.38 14.83 35.67
C GLU A 123 22.01 14.15 36.99
N ASN A 124 21.42 12.95 36.94
CA ASN A 124 21.00 12.22 38.14
C ASN A 124 22.19 11.67 38.94
N GLU A 125 23.26 11.23 38.28
CA GLU A 125 24.52 10.85 38.96
C GLU A 125 25.21 12.05 39.62
N LEU A 126 25.18 13.22 38.97
CA LEU A 126 25.75 14.45 39.53
C LEU A 126 24.96 14.94 40.76
N GLU A 127 23.63 14.79 40.75
CA GLU A 127 22.76 15.11 41.89
C GLU A 127 22.91 14.15 43.08
N ASP A 128 23.27 12.89 42.84
CA ASP A 128 23.52 11.89 43.91
C ASP A 128 24.87 12.14 44.59
N TRP A 129 25.91 12.54 43.83
CA TRP A 129 27.24 12.82 44.37
C TRP A 129 27.34 14.14 45.16
N THR A 130 26.34 15.02 45.02
CA THR A 130 26.30 16.36 45.64
C THR A 130 25.43 16.44 46.91
N LYS A 131 24.78 15.35 47.32
CA LYS A 131 24.02 15.21 48.59
C LYS A 131 24.81 14.45 49.65
#